data_AF-A0A435IYU3-F1
#
_entry.id   AF-A0A435IYU3-F1
#
_cell.length_a   1.000
_cell.length_b   1.000
_cell.length_c   1.000
_cell.angle_alpha   90.00
_cell.angle_beta   90.00
_cell.angle_gamma   90.00
#
_symmetry.space_group_name_H-M   'P 1'
#
loop_
_entity.id
_entity.type
_entity.pdbx_description
1 polymer ?
#
loop_
_entity_poly.entity_id
_entity_poly.type
_entity_poly.pdbx_seq_one_letter_code
_entity_poly.pdbx_strand_id
1 'polypeptide(L)' 'MKVLIVKTSSMGDVIHTFPAVEDARRHRPDLTFDWCVEEAFAGIVALH' A
#
# COMPACT_ATOMS: atom_id res chain seq x y z
N MET A 1 13.76 -5.22 3.88
CA MET A 1 13.45 -4.15 4.86
C MET A 1 11.93 -4.01 4.99
N LYS A 2 11.39 -3.71 6.18
CA LYS A 2 9.93 -3.56 6.37
C LYS A 2 9.51 -2.09 6.24
N VAL A 3 8.41 -1.84 5.53
CA VAL A 3 7.84 -0.52 5.28
C VAL A 3 6.37 -0.53 5.69
N LEU A 4 5.94 0.44 6.50
CA LEU A 4 4.53 0.66 6.82
C LEU A 4 4.00 1.84 6.00
N ILE A 5 2.97 1.61 5.21
CA ILE A 5 2.26 2.64 4.47
C ILE A 5 1.09 3.12 5.33
N VAL A 6 1.13 4.38 5.75
CA VAL A 6 0.04 5.02 6.49
C VAL A 6 -0.75 5.90 5.52
N LYS A 7 -1.90 5.40 5.07
CA LYS A 7 -2.76 6.09 4.11
C LYS A 7 -4.22 5.78 4.39
N THR A 8 -4.74 6.38 5.45
CA THR A 8 -6.03 5.99 6.03
C THR A 8 -7.25 6.33 5.19
N SER A 9 -7.21 7.43 4.43
CA SER A 9 -8.35 7.92 3.65
C SER A 9 -7.89 8.85 2.51
N SER A 10 -8.68 9.07 1.46
CA SER A 10 -9.93 8.35 1.07
C SER A 10 -9.63 7.14 0.16
N MET A 11 -10.65 6.39 -0.29
CA MET A 11 -10.46 5.25 -1.19
C MET A 11 -9.54 5.57 -2.39
N GLY A 12 -9.72 6.74 -3.01
CA GLY A 12 -8.88 7.20 -4.12
C GLY A 12 -7.42 7.41 -3.72
N ASP A 13 -7.16 7.91 -2.51
CA ASP A 13 -5.80 8.05 -1.99
C ASP A 13 -5.09 6.71 -1.80
N VAL A 14 -5.81 5.68 -1.35
CA VAL A 14 -5.27 4.31 -1.21
C VAL A 14 -4.90 3.77 -2.59
N ILE A 15 -5.83 3.82 -3.54
CA ILE A 15 -5.61 3.28 -4.90
C ILE A 15 -4.49 4.01 -5.62
N HIS A 16 -4.43 5.34 -5.53
CA HIS A 16 -3.37 6.13 -6.15
C HIS A 16 -1.98 5.90 -5.53
N THR A 17 -1.89 5.19 -4.40
CA THR A 17 -0.60 4.79 -3.80
C THR A 17 -0.05 3.50 -4.42
N PHE A 18 -0.87 2.66 -5.04
CA PHE A 18 -0.46 1.37 -5.63
C PHE A 18 0.67 1.48 -6.65
N PRO A 19 0.67 2.43 -7.61
CA PRO A 19 1.77 2.56 -8.55
C PRO A 19 3.13 2.78 -7.87
N ALA A 20 3.16 3.57 -6.78
CA ALA A 20 4.39 3.81 -6.03
C ALA A 20 4.89 2.54 -5.32
N VAL A 21 3.97 1.71 -4.82
CA VAL A 21 4.32 0.41 -4.22
C VAL A 21 4.90 -0.54 -5.26
N GLU A 22 4.32 -0.56 -6.47
CA GLU A 22 4.85 -1.44 -7.52
C GLU A 22 6.18 -0.98 -8.10
N ASP A 23 6.38 0.31 -8.23
CA ASP A 23 7.69 0.85 -8.58
C ASP A 23 8.73 0.49 -7.51
N ALA A 24 8.37 0.60 -6.22
CA ALA A 24 9.25 0.20 -5.14
C ALA A 24 9.56 -1.31 -5.16
N ARG A 25 8.55 -2.17 -5.39
CA ARG A 25 8.75 -3.63 -5.47
C ARG A 25 9.63 -4.03 -6.65
N ARG A 26 9.50 -3.36 -7.80
CA ARG A 26 10.33 -3.59 -9.00
C ARG A 26 11.80 -3.24 -8.77
N HIS A 27 12.08 -2.11 -8.11
CA HIS A 27 13.46 -1.64 -7.88
C HIS A 27 14.09 -2.19 -6.60
N ARG A 28 13.27 -2.61 -5.63
CA ARG A 28 13.70 -3.10 -4.32
C ARG A 28 12.88 -4.34 -3.92
N PRO A 29 13.19 -5.52 -4.50
CA PRO A 29 12.47 -6.76 -4.20
C PRO A 29 12.60 -7.23 -2.74
N ASP A 30 13.55 -6.67 -1.98
CA ASP A 30 13.76 -6.96 -0.56
C ASP A 30 12.78 -6.25 0.39
N LEU A 31 11.92 -5.37 -0.15
CA LEU A 31 10.93 -4.65 0.64
C LEU A 31 9.71 -5.52 0.95
N THR A 32 9.19 -5.37 2.16
CA THR A 32 7.90 -5.91 2.56
C THR A 32 7.04 -4.76 3.03
N PHE A 33 5.79 -4.70 2.56
CA PHE A 33 4.88 -3.60 2.83
C PHE A 33 3.74 -4.07 3.73
N ASP A 34 3.55 -3.34 4.82
CA ASP A 34 2.37 -3.41 5.68
C ASP A 34 1.56 -2.13 5.49
N TRP A 35 0.26 -2.17 5.77
CA TRP A 35 -0.65 -1.03 5.55
C TRP A 35 -1.43 -0.67 6.80
N CYS A 36 -1.45 0.62 7.10
CA CYS A 36 -2.38 1.24 8.05
C CYS A 36 -3.40 2.04 7.26
N VAL A 37 -4.59 1.44 7.08
CA VAL A 37 -5.74 1.99 6.35
C VAL A 37 -7.00 1.89 7.19
N GLU A 38 -8.02 2.68 6.86
CA GLU A 38 -9.35 2.47 7.45
C GLU A 38 -9.90 1.09 7.09
N GLU A 39 -10.65 0.47 8.01
CA GLU A 39 -11.18 -0.89 7.87
C GLU A 39 -11.98 -1.09 6.59
N ALA A 40 -12.73 -0.06 6.17
CA ALA A 40 -13.51 -0.06 4.93
C ALA A 40 -12.66 -0.30 3.67
N PHE A 41 -11.35 0.00 3.71
CA PHE A 41 -10.43 -0.16 2.58
C PHE A 41 -9.47 -1.34 2.74
N ALA A 42 -9.52 -2.07 3.85
CA ALA A 42 -8.64 -3.23 4.09
C ALA A 42 -8.78 -4.30 2.98
N GLY A 43 -10.00 -4.53 2.50
CA GLY A 43 -10.25 -5.45 1.38
C GLY A 43 -9.63 -5.00 0.06
N ILE A 44 -9.55 -3.69 -0.20
CA ILE A 44 -8.94 -3.15 -1.42
C ILE A 44 -7.42 -3.37 -1.39
N VAL A 45 -6.79 -3.10 -0.24
CA VAL A 45 -5.36 -3.34 -0.05
C VAL A 45 -5.01 -4.83 -0.12
N ALA A 46 -5.84 -5.71 0.45
CA ALA A 46 -5.58 -7.15 0.44
C ALA A 46 -5.62 -7.79 -0.96
N LEU A 47 -6.24 -7.12 -1.93
CA LEU A 47 -6.29 -7.56 -3.33
C LEU A 47 -5.08 -7.12 -4.16
N HIS A 48 -4.23 -6.23 -3.62
CA HIS A 48 -3.05 -5.66 -4.29
C HIS A 48 -1.76 -6.30 -3.76
#